data_AF-A0A0E3P9S1-F1
#
_entry.id   AF-A0A0E3P9S1-F1
#
_cell.length_a   1.000
_cell.length_b   1.000
_cell.length_c   1.000
_cell.angle_alpha   90.00
_cell.angle_beta   90.00
_cell.angle_gamma   90.00
#
_symmetry.space_group_name_H-M   'P 1'
#
loop_
_entity.id
_entity.type
_entity.pdbx_description
1 polymer ?
#
loop_
_entity_poly.entity_id
_entity_poly.type
_entity_poly.pdbx_seq_one_letter_code
_entity_poly.pdbx_strand_id
1 'polypeptide(L)' 'MFEEGQKTFDNYMDLKFYLEDLFGREVDLVTENALRPQLKDIIMKEVVYA' A
#
# COMPACT_ATOMS: atom_id res chain seq x y z
N MET A 1 -5.22 17.02 -14.47
CA MET A 1 -6.65 17.05 -14.11
C MET A 1 -6.87 15.78 -13.31
N PHE A 2 -7.20 15.86 -12.03
CA PHE A 2 -7.56 14.69 -11.22
C PHE A 2 -8.98 14.28 -11.61
N GLU A 3 -9.16 13.08 -12.18
CA GLU A 3 -10.48 12.51 -12.45
C GLU A 3 -10.90 11.58 -11.31
N GLU A 4 -11.92 12.02 -10.57
CA GLU A 4 -12.51 11.26 -9.48
C GLU A 4 -13.14 9.96 -10.01
N GLY A 5 -12.67 8.80 -9.55
CA GLY A 5 -13.20 7.49 -9.92
C GLY A 5 -12.26 6.59 -10.72
N GLN A 6 -11.11 7.09 -11.17
CA GLN A 6 -10.03 6.19 -11.61
C GLN A 6 -9.20 5.78 -10.40
N LYS A 7 -9.19 4.48 -10.05
CA LYS A 7 -8.08 3.89 -9.29
C LYS A 7 -6.86 3.90 -10.21
N THR A 8 -6.32 5.08 -10.49
CA THR A 8 -5.07 5.20 -11.23
C THR A 8 -3.96 4.71 -10.33
N PHE A 9 -3.06 3.94 -10.92
CA PHE A 9 -1.79 3.55 -10.32
C PHE A 9 -1.06 4.76 -9.70
N ASP A 10 -1.29 5.96 -10.25
CA ASP A 10 -0.80 7.24 -9.76
C ASP A 10 -1.07 7.47 -8.27
N ASN A 11 -2.30 7.31 -7.78
CA ASN A 11 -2.59 7.53 -6.34
C ASN A 11 -1.86 6.52 -5.45
N TYR A 12 -1.71 5.28 -5.92
CA TYR A 12 -0.96 4.25 -5.21
C TYR A 12 0.54 4.56 -5.19
N MET A 13 1.09 5.03 -6.32
CA MET A 13 2.49 5.42 -6.43
C MET A 13 2.80 6.68 -5.63
N ASP A 14 1.94 7.69 -5.69
CA ASP A 14 2.07 8.92 -4.89
C ASP A 14 2.08 8.60 -3.40
N LEU A 15 1.20 7.71 -2.95
CA LEU A 15 1.20 7.24 -1.56
C LEU A 15 2.47 6.46 -1.23
N LYS A 16 2.92 5.57 -2.12
CA LYS A 16 4.16 4.80 -1.92
C LYS A 16 5.34 5.75 -1.73
N PHE A 17 5.54 6.70 -2.65
CA PHE A 17 6.63 7.68 -2.58
C PHE A 17 6.54 8.55 -1.33
N TYR A 18 5.34 8.99 -0.95
CA TYR A 18 5.15 9.74 0.30
C TYR A 18 5.61 8.95 1.54
N LEU A 19 5.29 7.66 1.60
CA LEU A 19 5.73 6.80 2.70
C LEU A 19 7.24 6.55 2.68
N GLU A 20 7.83 6.35 1.50
CA GLU A 20 9.29 6.19 1.36
C GLU A 20 10.05 7.43 1.82
N ASP A 21 9.58 8.63 1.45
CA ASP A 21 10.14 9.90 1.89
C ASP A 21 9.97 10.10 3.41
N LEU A 22 8.81 9.72 3.95
CA LEU A 22 8.51 9.85 5.38
C LEU A 22 9.40 8.94 6.24
N PHE A 23 9.61 7.69 5.82
CA PHE A 23 10.40 6.71 6.56
C PHE A 23 11.89 6.70 6.17
N GLY A 24 12.26 7.38 5.09
CA GLY A 24 13.63 7.40 4.56
C GLY A 24 14.14 6.03 4.11
N ARG A 25 13.23 5.12 3.72
CA ARG A 25 13.54 3.74 3.31
C ARG A 25 12.51 3.23 2.33
N GLU A 26 12.87 2.19 1.57
CA GLU A 26 11.95 1.52 0.65
C GLU A 26 10.72 0.95 1.39
N VAL A 27 9.53 1.21 0.84
CA VAL A 27 8.24 0.78 1.41
C VAL A 27 7.54 -0.11 0.39
N ASP A 28 7.31 -1.37 0.75
CA ASP A 28 6.49 -2.28 -0.04
C ASP A 28 5.00 -2.06 0.28
N LEU A 29 4.36 -1.17 -0.46
CA LEU A 29 2.95 -0.87 -0.31
C LEU A 29 2.11 -1.98 -0.97
N VAL A 30 1.32 -2.75 -0.21
CA VAL A 30 0.46 -3.79 -0.79
C VAL A 30 -1.00 -3.52 -0.48
N THR A 31 -1.88 -3.86 -1.43
CA THR A 31 -3.34 -3.79 -1.20
C THR A 31 -3.84 -5.14 -0.72
N GLU A 32 -4.90 -5.16 0.10
CA GLU A 32 -5.48 -6.41 0.62
C GLU A 32 -5.87 -7.41 -0.47
N ASN A 33 -6.25 -6.91 -1.66
CA ASN A 33 -6.63 -7.74 -2.80
C ASN A 33 -5.42 -8.34 -3.55
N ALA A 34 -4.23 -7.76 -3.40
CA ALA A 34 -2.99 -8.29 -3.95
C ALA A 34 -2.38 -9.39 -3.06
N LEU A 35 -2.83 -9.50 -1.80
CA LEU A 35 -2.36 -10.53 -0.89
C LEU A 35 -2.92 -11.90 -1.30
N ARG A 36 -2.02 -12.86 -1.47
CA ARG A 36 -2.43 -14.26 -1.65
C ARG A 36 -3.18 -14.70 -0.39
N PRO A 37 -4.32 -15.40 -0.50
CA PRO A 37 -5.12 -15.81 0.67
C PRO A 37 -4.31 -16.55 1.74
N GLN A 38 -3.31 -17.32 1.30
CA GLN A 38 -2.41 -18.09 2.16
C GLN A 38 -1.48 -17.23 3.01
N LEU A 39 -1.13 -16.04 2.53
CA LEU A 39 -0.28 -15.07 3.24
C LEU A 39 -1.10 -14.07 4.04
N LYS A 40 -2.37 -13.85 3.67
CA LYS A 40 -3.28 -12.93 4.35
C LYS A 40 -3.40 -13.23 5.85
N ASP A 41 -3.56 -14.51 6.21
CA ASP A 41 -3.73 -14.91 7.60
C ASP A 41 -2.47 -14.71 8.46
N ILE A 42 -1.28 -14.77 7.86
CA ILE A 42 -0.01 -14.54 8.56
C ILE A 42 0.21 -13.04 8.73
N ILE A 43 0.06 -12.28 7.63
CA ILE A 43 0.22 -10.84 7.63
C ILE A 43 -0.77 -10.20 8.61
N MET A 44 -2.04 -10.60 8.59
CA MET A 44 -3.08 -10.02 9.47
C MET A 44 -2.80 -10.25 10.96
N LYS A 45 -2.05 -11.29 11.34
CA LYS A 45 -1.64 -11.52 12.73
C LYS A 45 -0.48 -10.65 13.17
N GLU A 46 0.32 -10.16 12.23
CA GLU A 46 1.51 -9.33 12.48
C GLU A 46 1.27 -7.86 12.14
N VAL A 47 0.11 -7.51 11.59
CA VAL A 47 -0.28 -6.13 11.29
C VAL A 47 -0.31 -5.32 12.59
N VAL A 48 0.48 -4.24 12.61
CA VAL A 48 0.45 -3.20 13.64
C VAL A 48 -0.24 -1.99 13.04
N TYR A 49 -1.35 -1.57 13.65
CA TYR A 49 -2.02 -0.31 13.33
C TYR A 49 -1.35 0.82 14.14
N ALA A 50 -1.00 1.92 13.46
CA ALA A 50 -0.44 3.13 14.07
C ALA A 50 -1.51 4.21 14.20
#